data_AF-A0A132N018-F1
#
_entry.id   AF-A0A132N018-F1
#
_cell.length_a   1.000
_cell.length_b   1.000
_cell.length_c   1.000
_cell.angle_alpha   90.00
_cell.angle_beta   90.00
_cell.angle_gamma   90.00
#
_symmetry.space_group_name_H-M   'P 1'
#
loop_
_entity.id
_entity.type
_entity.pdbx_description
1 polymer ?
#
loop_
_entity_poly.entity_id
_entity_poly.type
_entity_poly.pdbx_seq_one_letter_code
_entity_poly.pdbx_strand_id
1 'polypeptide(L)'
;MERRTFLRTAVVGAGAAVAFGGSLWREAFAYPALPGPSPYGPLQPADANGIMLPQGFTSRVIARSGQKVSGTNHTWHNSPDGGACFADGTGWIYVSNAEVGGGGGGVSAVKFSSTGAIIGAYSILSGTNSNCSGGATPWNTWLSCEEVSLGYVYETDPWGVNAAVRRPAMGRFKHEAAAADPDR
;
A
#
# COMPACT_ATOMS: atom_id res chain seq x y z
N MET A 1 19.32 -3.56 48.32
CA MET A 1 19.23 -4.77 47.49
C MET A 1 19.89 -4.44 46.15
N GLU A 2 21.11 -4.93 45.93
CA GLU A 2 21.98 -4.54 44.81
C GLU A 2 21.55 -5.18 43.48
N ARG A 3 21.46 -4.38 42.41
CA ARG A 3 21.09 -4.78 41.03
C ARG A 3 21.89 -5.95 40.46
N ARG A 4 23.06 -6.27 41.03
CA ARG A 4 23.94 -7.36 40.58
C ARG A 4 23.49 -8.76 41.02
N THR A 5 22.64 -8.88 42.05
CA THR A 5 22.18 -10.20 42.52
C THR A 5 21.05 -10.75 41.63
N PHE A 6 20.20 -9.89 41.05
CA PHE A 6 19.08 -10.30 40.21
C PHE A 6 19.51 -11.03 38.92
N LEU A 7 20.61 -10.58 38.29
CA LEU A 7 21.12 -11.17 37.05
C LEU A 7 21.80 -12.54 37.25
N ARG A 8 22.29 -12.84 38.47
CA ARG A 8 22.92 -14.15 38.76
C ARG A 8 21.90 -15.26 38.96
N THR A 9 20.70 -14.95 39.44
CA THR A 9 19.59 -15.91 39.58
C THR A 9 18.95 -16.33 38.26
N ALA A 10 19.07 -15.53 37.19
CA ALA A 10 18.47 -15.85 35.90
C ALA A 10 19.23 -16.94 35.12
N VAL A 11 20.53 -17.12 35.37
CA VAL A 11 21.38 -18.07 34.61
C VAL A 11 21.20 -19.53 35.07
N VAL A 12 20.76 -19.76 36.31
CA VAL A 12 20.54 -21.13 36.83
C VAL A 12 19.19 -21.72 36.38
N GLY A 13 18.23 -20.88 35.97
CA GLY A 13 16.92 -21.32 35.46
C GLY A 13 16.88 -21.70 33.97
N ALA A 14 17.96 -21.48 33.23
CA ALA A 14 18.02 -21.71 31.78
C ALA A 14 18.01 -23.19 31.36
N GLY A 15 18.11 -24.12 32.30
CA GLY A 15 18.10 -25.57 32.02
C GLY A 15 16.72 -26.17 31.70
N ALA A 16 15.62 -25.50 32.04
CA ALA A 16 14.26 -26.07 31.86
C ALA A 16 13.45 -25.43 30.72
N ALA A 17 13.91 -24.32 30.13
CA ALA A 17 13.14 -23.56 29.13
C ALA A 17 13.45 -23.91 27.66
N VAL A 18 14.40 -24.83 27.40
CA VAL A 18 14.79 -25.20 26.02
C VAL A 18 13.89 -26.29 25.42
N ALA A 19 12.97 -26.89 26.20
CA ALA A 19 12.17 -28.03 25.75
C ALA A 19 10.79 -27.67 25.15
N PHE A 20 10.32 -26.42 25.22
CA PHE A 20 8.99 -26.02 24.74
C PHE A 20 8.98 -25.25 23.40
N GLY A 21 10.14 -25.03 22.79
CA GLY A 21 10.29 -24.06 21.69
C GLY A 21 10.03 -24.57 20.27
N GLY A 22 9.71 -25.85 20.04
CA GLY A 22 9.64 -26.41 18.68
C GLY A 22 8.28 -26.94 18.24
N SER A 23 7.50 -27.52 19.15
CA SER A 23 6.22 -28.15 18.83
C SER A 23 5.08 -27.15 18.65
N LEU A 24 5.05 -26.08 19.47
CA LEU A 24 4.04 -25.03 19.40
C LEU A 24 4.09 -24.25 18.07
N TRP A 25 5.30 -23.98 17.56
CA TRP A 25 5.45 -23.29 16.27
C TRP A 25 5.12 -24.18 15.09
N ARG A 26 5.38 -25.49 15.18
CA ARG A 26 5.00 -26.44 14.12
C ARG A 26 3.49 -26.44 13.89
N GLU A 27 2.66 -26.41 14.92
CA GLU A 27 1.20 -26.31 14.72
C GLU A 27 0.77 -24.94 14.20
N ALA A 28 1.38 -23.85 14.68
CA ALA A 28 1.08 -22.50 14.20
C ALA A 28 1.45 -22.28 12.72
N PHE A 29 2.51 -22.95 12.21
CA PHE A 29 2.90 -22.92 10.80
C PHE A 29 2.27 -24.05 9.96
N ALA A 30 1.70 -25.09 10.58
CA ALA A 30 1.12 -26.24 9.88
C ALA A 30 -0.39 -26.10 9.58
N TYR A 31 -1.07 -25.11 10.14
CA TYR A 31 -2.43 -24.79 9.73
C TYR A 31 -2.39 -23.95 8.44
N PRO A 32 -2.75 -24.49 7.27
CA PRO A 32 -2.97 -23.65 6.10
C PRO A 32 -4.06 -22.64 6.47
N ALA A 33 -3.91 -21.39 6.04
CA ALA A 33 -4.99 -20.42 6.13
C ALA A 33 -6.19 -20.97 5.36
N LEU A 34 -7.20 -21.45 6.08
CA LEU A 34 -8.46 -21.86 5.48
C LEU A 34 -9.27 -20.60 5.24
N PRO A 35 -9.69 -20.32 3.99
CA PRO A 35 -10.61 -19.23 3.73
C PRO A 35 -11.85 -19.42 4.62
N GLY A 36 -12.15 -18.42 5.45
CA GLY A 36 -13.41 -18.40 6.19
C GLY A 36 -14.60 -18.38 5.22
N PRO A 37 -15.82 -18.66 5.71
CA PRO A 37 -17.02 -18.51 4.89
C PRO A 37 -17.10 -17.12 4.27
N SER A 38 -17.02 -17.06 2.94
CA SER A 38 -17.15 -15.79 2.21
C SER A 38 -18.63 -15.40 2.16
N PRO A 39 -19.01 -14.18 2.58
CA PRO A 39 -20.38 -13.70 2.42
C PRO A 39 -20.75 -13.49 0.94
N TYR A 40 -19.77 -13.52 0.03
CA TYR A 40 -19.94 -13.27 -1.39
C TYR A 40 -20.07 -14.55 -2.23
N GLY A 41 -19.88 -15.72 -1.62
CA GLY A 41 -19.84 -17.01 -2.32
C GLY A 41 -18.48 -17.30 -2.98
N PRO A 42 -18.39 -18.39 -3.76
CA PRO A 42 -17.15 -18.81 -4.42
C PRO A 42 -16.82 -17.91 -5.61
N LEU A 43 -15.54 -17.89 -5.97
CA LEU A 43 -15.08 -17.25 -7.22
C LEU A 43 -15.64 -17.99 -8.44
N GLN A 44 -16.08 -17.23 -9.43
CA GLN A 44 -16.46 -17.73 -10.75
C GLN A 44 -15.23 -17.79 -11.67
N PRO A 45 -15.32 -18.45 -12.85
CA PRO A 45 -14.29 -18.34 -13.87
C PRO A 45 -13.96 -16.88 -14.20
N ALA A 46 -12.74 -16.65 -14.68
CA ALA A 46 -12.26 -15.32 -15.01
C ALA A 46 -13.19 -14.61 -16.02
N ASP A 47 -13.46 -13.33 -15.79
CA ASP A 47 -14.21 -12.47 -16.70
C ASP A 47 -13.38 -12.05 -17.93
N ALA A 48 -13.92 -11.16 -18.77
CA ALA A 48 -13.24 -10.68 -19.98
C ALA A 48 -11.93 -9.91 -19.70
N ASN A 49 -11.69 -9.50 -18.44
CA ASN A 49 -10.45 -8.86 -18.00
C ASN A 49 -9.49 -9.84 -17.31
N GLY A 50 -9.84 -11.12 -17.22
CA GLY A 50 -9.03 -12.16 -16.59
C GLY A 50 -9.20 -12.23 -15.07
N ILE A 51 -10.21 -11.57 -14.49
CA ILE A 51 -10.40 -11.52 -13.03
C ILE A 51 -11.48 -12.53 -12.62
N MET A 52 -11.13 -13.40 -11.67
CA MET A 52 -12.10 -14.30 -11.02
C MET A 52 -12.82 -13.53 -9.92
N LEU A 53 -14.15 -13.41 -10.03
CA LEU A 53 -14.98 -12.64 -9.12
C LEU A 53 -16.16 -13.49 -8.60
N PRO A 54 -16.69 -13.21 -7.41
CA PRO A 54 -17.94 -13.82 -6.96
C PRO A 54 -19.14 -13.39 -7.82
N GLN A 55 -20.25 -14.13 -7.72
CA GLN A 55 -21.47 -13.79 -8.45
C GLN A 55 -21.97 -12.38 -8.12
N GLY A 56 -22.35 -11.62 -9.15
CA GLY A 56 -22.87 -10.25 -9.00
C GLY A 56 -21.79 -9.15 -9.00
N PHE A 57 -20.50 -9.52 -8.95
CA PHE A 57 -19.39 -8.58 -9.09
C PHE A 57 -18.98 -8.45 -10.56
N THR A 58 -18.47 -7.29 -10.93
CA THR A 58 -17.95 -6.99 -12.28
C THR A 58 -16.63 -6.22 -12.18
N SER A 59 -15.72 -6.41 -13.13
CA SER A 59 -14.50 -5.61 -13.23
C SER A 59 -14.55 -4.60 -14.38
N ARG A 60 -13.77 -3.52 -14.24
CA ARG A 60 -13.53 -2.53 -15.29
C ARG A 60 -12.07 -2.07 -15.22
N VAL A 61 -11.39 -2.11 -16.36
CA VAL A 61 -10.05 -1.53 -16.48
C VAL A 61 -10.16 -0.01 -16.55
N ILE A 62 -9.59 0.68 -15.57
CA ILE A 62 -9.57 2.15 -15.50
C ILE A 62 -8.31 2.78 -16.15
N ALA A 63 -7.20 2.05 -16.14
CA ALA A 63 -5.93 2.47 -16.73
C ALA A 63 -5.05 1.25 -17.06
N ARG A 64 -4.09 1.42 -17.98
CA ARG A 64 -3.09 0.40 -18.35
C ARG A 64 -1.74 1.06 -18.52
N SER A 65 -0.68 0.45 -17.98
CA SER A 65 0.70 0.95 -18.08
C SER A 65 1.09 1.32 -19.51
N GLY A 66 1.64 2.52 -19.68
CA GLY A 66 2.07 3.05 -20.98
C GLY A 66 0.93 3.43 -21.93
N GLN A 67 -0.33 3.28 -21.54
CA GLN A 67 -1.49 3.67 -22.34
C GLN A 67 -2.11 4.97 -21.81
N LYS A 68 -2.74 5.72 -22.69
CA LYS A 68 -3.55 6.88 -22.27
C LYS A 68 -4.73 6.42 -21.44
N VAL A 69 -4.96 7.09 -20.31
CA VAL A 69 -6.18 6.91 -19.51
C VAL A 69 -7.37 7.41 -20.33
N SER A 70 -8.39 6.57 -20.47
CA SER A 70 -9.54 6.83 -21.35
C SER A 70 -10.19 8.18 -21.04
N GLY A 71 -10.44 8.98 -22.08
CA GLY A 71 -11.01 10.32 -21.95
C GLY A 71 -10.03 11.42 -21.52
N THR A 72 -8.72 11.12 -21.43
CA THR A 72 -7.70 12.09 -20.99
C THR A 72 -6.45 12.05 -21.89
N ASN A 73 -5.54 13.00 -21.71
CA ASN A 73 -4.22 13.00 -22.35
C ASN A 73 -3.11 12.41 -21.48
N HIS A 74 -3.44 11.94 -20.27
CA HIS A 74 -2.45 11.40 -19.34
C HIS A 74 -2.11 9.95 -19.71
N THR A 75 -0.83 9.66 -19.87
CA THR A 75 -0.32 8.29 -20.03
C THR A 75 -0.13 7.69 -18.65
N TRP A 76 -0.73 6.53 -18.39
CA TRP A 76 -0.57 5.84 -17.12
C TRP A 76 0.87 5.34 -16.95
N HIS A 77 1.41 5.48 -15.75
CA HIS A 77 2.76 5.04 -15.42
C HIS A 77 2.91 3.52 -15.53
N ASN A 78 4.16 3.08 -15.64
CA ASN A 78 4.51 1.67 -15.54
C ASN A 78 4.49 1.21 -14.07
N SER A 79 4.45 -0.11 -13.89
CA SER A 79 4.46 -0.79 -12.58
C SER A 79 3.54 -0.13 -11.54
N PRO A 80 2.21 -0.07 -11.80
CA PRO A 80 1.29 0.45 -10.81
C PRO A 80 1.29 -0.42 -9.56
N ASP A 81 1.48 0.23 -8.42
CA ASP A 81 1.52 -0.40 -7.11
C ASP A 81 0.55 0.36 -6.17
N GLY A 82 0.84 0.40 -4.87
CA GLY A 82 -0.04 0.85 -3.82
C GLY A 82 -0.69 2.21 -4.09
N GLY A 83 -1.91 2.32 -3.60
CA GLY A 83 -2.78 3.44 -3.91
C GLY A 83 -3.90 3.57 -2.89
N ALA A 84 -4.64 4.67 -3.01
CA ALA A 84 -5.77 4.98 -2.15
C ALA A 84 -6.83 5.79 -2.91
N CYS A 85 -8.05 5.77 -2.38
CA CYS A 85 -9.15 6.58 -2.88
C CYS A 85 -9.44 7.74 -1.91
N PHE A 86 -9.67 8.93 -2.47
CA PHE A 86 -10.00 10.14 -1.73
C PHE A 86 -11.35 10.68 -2.20
N ALA A 87 -12.20 11.13 -1.28
CA ALA A 87 -13.47 11.75 -1.63
C ALA A 87 -13.26 13.09 -2.33
N ASP A 88 -14.03 13.37 -3.39
CA ASP A 88 -13.98 14.65 -4.10
C ASP A 88 -15.40 15.13 -4.44
N GLY A 89 -16.02 15.86 -3.51
CA GLY A 89 -17.43 16.21 -3.60
C GLY A 89 -18.30 14.96 -3.69
N THR A 90 -19.08 14.84 -4.77
CA THR A 90 -19.86 13.63 -5.04
C THR A 90 -19.07 12.54 -5.77
N GLY A 91 -17.88 12.87 -6.26
CA GLY A 91 -16.97 11.96 -6.95
C GLY A 91 -15.83 11.51 -6.03
N TRP A 92 -14.75 11.02 -6.65
CA TRP A 92 -13.58 10.52 -5.92
C TRP A 92 -12.32 10.52 -6.80
N ILE A 93 -11.16 10.44 -6.17
CA ILE A 93 -9.85 10.39 -6.82
C ILE A 93 -9.17 9.10 -6.39
N TYR A 94 -8.67 8.32 -7.35
CA TYR A 94 -7.74 7.22 -7.10
C TYR A 94 -6.32 7.71 -7.33
N VAL A 95 -5.42 7.47 -6.38
CA VAL A 95 -3.98 7.65 -6.59
C VAL A 95 -3.29 6.29 -6.65
N SER A 96 -2.21 6.18 -7.43
CA SER A 96 -1.42 4.96 -7.56
C SER A 96 0.04 5.30 -7.73
N ASN A 97 0.89 4.59 -6.99
CA ASN A 97 2.33 4.70 -7.09
C ASN A 97 2.87 4.01 -8.35
N ALA A 98 3.98 4.54 -8.86
CA ALA A 98 4.80 3.92 -9.89
C ALA A 98 6.04 3.28 -9.26
N GLU A 99 6.08 1.96 -9.22
CA GLU A 99 7.21 1.19 -8.71
C GLU A 99 8.30 1.04 -9.78
N VAL A 100 8.84 2.18 -10.21
CA VAL A 100 9.82 2.26 -11.29
C VAL A 100 11.10 2.91 -10.76
N GLY A 101 12.23 2.24 -10.96
CA GLY A 101 13.54 2.74 -10.53
C GLY A 101 14.11 3.84 -11.43
N GLY A 102 15.26 4.40 -11.05
CA GLY A 102 16.04 5.32 -11.89
C GLY A 102 15.39 6.68 -12.14
N GLY A 103 14.60 7.17 -11.17
CA GLY A 103 13.85 8.43 -11.28
C GLY A 103 12.53 8.31 -12.05
N GLY A 104 12.17 7.11 -12.50
CA GLY A 104 10.89 6.83 -13.18
C GLY A 104 9.70 6.65 -12.24
N GLY A 105 9.92 6.64 -10.93
CA GLY A 105 8.89 6.52 -9.92
C GLY A 105 8.08 7.80 -9.76
N GLY A 106 6.99 7.70 -9.01
CA GLY A 106 6.09 8.80 -8.73
C GLY A 106 4.71 8.32 -8.36
N VAL A 107 3.73 9.21 -8.53
CA VAL A 107 2.32 8.94 -8.27
C VAL A 107 1.48 9.59 -9.36
N SER A 108 0.52 8.84 -9.89
CA SER A 108 -0.55 9.40 -10.74
C SER A 108 -1.91 9.31 -10.05
N ALA A 109 -2.80 10.19 -10.45
CA ALA A 109 -4.17 10.25 -10.00
C ALA A 109 -5.14 10.06 -11.18
N VAL A 110 -6.26 9.39 -10.93
CA VAL A 110 -7.44 9.34 -11.80
C VAL A 110 -8.62 9.92 -11.04
N LYS A 111 -9.29 10.89 -11.64
CA LYS A 111 -10.45 11.57 -11.09
C LYS A 111 -11.73 10.99 -11.66
N PHE A 112 -12.70 10.72 -10.79
CA PHE A 112 -13.98 10.10 -11.13
C PHE A 112 -15.16 10.99 -10.74
N SER A 113 -16.21 10.97 -11.55
CA SER A 113 -17.53 11.50 -11.18
C SER A 113 -18.23 10.58 -10.17
N SER A 114 -19.39 11.02 -9.67
CA SER A 114 -20.28 10.21 -8.81
C SER A 114 -20.78 8.91 -9.48
N THR A 115 -20.79 8.86 -10.81
CA THR A 115 -21.17 7.65 -11.58
C THR A 115 -19.99 6.72 -11.86
N GLY A 116 -18.78 7.08 -11.42
CA GLY A 116 -17.55 6.35 -11.73
C GLY A 116 -17.01 6.59 -13.13
N ALA A 117 -17.51 7.60 -13.86
CA ALA A 117 -16.91 8.02 -15.13
C ALA A 117 -15.57 8.73 -14.87
N ILE A 118 -14.56 8.43 -15.68
CA ILE A 118 -13.26 9.11 -15.59
C ILE A 118 -13.45 10.53 -16.14
N ILE A 119 -13.10 11.54 -15.33
CA ILE A 119 -13.23 12.96 -15.68
C ILE A 119 -11.88 13.69 -15.66
N GLY A 120 -10.80 13.01 -15.30
CA GLY A 120 -9.45 13.55 -15.34
C GLY A 120 -8.40 12.52 -14.93
N ALA A 121 -7.15 12.77 -15.32
CA ALA A 121 -5.98 12.03 -14.85
C ALA A 121 -4.73 12.91 -14.96
N TYR A 122 -3.81 12.79 -14.01
CA TYR A 122 -2.64 13.65 -13.88
C TYR A 122 -1.57 13.02 -12.97
N SER A 123 -0.36 13.59 -12.94
CA SER A 123 0.70 13.21 -12.00
C SER A 123 0.70 14.14 -10.77
N ILE A 124 0.90 13.58 -9.59
CA ILE A 124 1.02 14.32 -8.32
C ILE A 124 2.40 14.17 -7.65
N LEU A 125 3.24 13.27 -8.18
CA LEU A 125 4.64 13.10 -7.82
C LEU A 125 5.40 12.50 -9.01
N SER A 126 6.64 12.96 -9.23
CA SER A 126 7.52 12.50 -10.29
C SER A 126 8.98 12.62 -9.87
N GLY A 127 9.88 11.84 -10.47
CA GLY A 127 11.32 11.95 -10.22
C GLY A 127 11.78 11.24 -8.96
N THR A 128 10.95 10.33 -8.43
CA THR A 128 11.27 9.45 -7.29
C THR A 128 11.63 8.05 -7.78
N ASN A 129 11.96 7.15 -6.87
CA ASN A 129 12.48 5.82 -7.20
C ASN A 129 11.67 4.72 -6.53
N SER A 130 11.15 3.79 -7.33
CA SER A 130 10.49 2.57 -6.87
C SER A 130 9.49 2.86 -5.76
N ASN A 131 8.51 3.71 -6.06
CA ASN A 131 7.42 4.00 -5.13
C ASN A 131 6.58 2.72 -5.01
N CYS A 132 6.66 2.04 -3.88
CA CYS A 132 5.96 0.77 -3.66
C CYS A 132 4.53 1.07 -3.20
N SER A 133 4.28 1.01 -1.90
CA SER A 133 2.99 1.32 -1.31
C SER A 133 3.04 2.67 -0.58
N GLY A 134 2.21 2.84 0.45
CA GLY A 134 2.05 4.11 1.09
C GLY A 134 0.97 4.10 2.16
N GLY A 135 0.39 5.27 2.39
CA GLY A 135 -0.82 5.35 3.21
C GLY A 135 -1.54 6.68 3.06
N ALA A 136 -2.87 6.60 3.09
CA ALA A 136 -3.71 7.76 3.17
C ALA A 136 -3.64 8.33 4.59
N THR A 137 -3.44 9.65 4.69
CA THR A 137 -3.45 10.35 5.97
C THR A 137 -4.88 10.73 6.37
N PRO A 138 -5.17 10.90 7.67
CA PRO A 138 -6.47 11.39 8.14
C PRO A 138 -6.82 12.80 7.63
N TRP A 139 -5.84 13.59 7.18
CA TRP A 139 -6.02 14.93 6.63
C TRP A 139 -6.02 14.95 5.08
N ASN A 140 -6.37 13.82 4.45
CA ASN A 140 -6.61 13.68 3.02
C ASN A 140 -5.40 13.92 2.11
N THR A 141 -4.21 13.46 2.54
CA THR A 141 -3.03 13.38 1.68
C THR A 141 -2.59 11.93 1.49
N TRP A 142 -1.73 11.69 0.50
CA TRP A 142 -1.13 10.36 0.27
C TRP A 142 0.36 10.38 0.60
N LEU A 143 0.80 9.46 1.45
CA LEU A 143 2.22 9.20 1.68
C LEU A 143 2.68 8.14 0.69
N SER A 144 3.57 8.49 -0.24
CA SER A 144 4.21 7.58 -1.18
C SER A 144 5.60 7.19 -0.68
N CYS A 145 5.91 5.90 -0.70
CA CYS A 145 7.11 5.33 -0.09
C CYS A 145 8.10 4.82 -1.15
N GLU A 146 9.33 5.37 -1.19
CA GLU A 146 10.40 4.79 -2.02
C GLU A 146 10.98 3.53 -1.35
N GLU A 147 10.86 2.36 -2.00
CA GLU A 147 11.36 1.08 -1.48
C GLU A 147 12.82 0.81 -1.92
N VAL A 148 13.69 1.80 -1.69
CA VAL A 148 15.13 1.71 -1.98
C VAL A 148 15.96 1.94 -0.73
N SER A 149 17.21 1.49 -0.70
CA SER A 149 18.05 1.49 0.52
C SER A 149 18.16 2.86 1.22
N LEU A 150 18.04 3.95 0.47
CA LEU A 150 18.08 5.33 0.98
C LEU A 150 16.82 6.14 0.62
N GLY A 151 15.69 5.43 0.50
CA GLY A 151 14.40 5.96 0.07
C GLY A 151 13.78 6.92 1.08
N TYR A 152 13.00 7.86 0.56
CA TYR A 152 12.21 8.78 1.37
C TYR A 152 10.71 8.49 1.25
N VAL A 153 9.96 9.03 2.21
CA VAL A 153 8.51 9.20 2.08
C VAL A 153 8.21 10.60 1.54
N TYR A 154 7.27 10.67 0.61
CA TYR A 154 6.76 11.91 0.03
C TYR A 154 5.27 12.01 0.31
N GLU A 155 4.85 13.16 0.85
CA GLU A 155 3.44 13.46 1.01
C GLU A 155 2.93 14.21 -0.23
N THR A 156 1.87 13.71 -0.84
CA THR A 156 1.30 14.24 -2.07
C THR A 156 -0.14 14.71 -1.82
N ASP A 157 -0.52 15.75 -2.57
CA ASP A 157 -1.89 16.26 -2.62
C ASP A 157 -2.66 15.51 -3.72
N PRO A 158 -3.69 14.71 -3.39
CA PRO A 158 -4.49 13.98 -4.37
C PRO A 158 -5.16 14.87 -5.42
N TRP A 159 -5.42 16.14 -5.12
CA TRP A 159 -6.01 17.10 -6.08
C TRP A 159 -4.99 17.68 -7.06
N GLY A 160 -3.69 17.45 -6.84
CA GLY A 160 -2.63 17.96 -7.70
C GLY A 160 -2.48 19.48 -7.67
N VAL A 161 -3.00 20.14 -6.64
CA VAL A 161 -2.90 21.61 -6.47
C VAL A 161 -1.57 21.96 -5.83
N ASN A 162 -1.21 21.26 -4.75
CA ASN A 162 0.03 21.48 -4.02
C ASN A 162 1.12 20.53 -4.49
N ALA A 163 2.36 21.04 -4.57
CA ALA A 163 3.52 20.21 -4.87
C ALA A 163 3.77 19.19 -3.75
N ALA A 164 4.21 17.99 -4.13
CA ALA A 164 4.58 16.96 -3.16
C ALA A 164 5.74 17.41 -2.26
N VAL A 165 5.68 17.00 -0.99
CA VAL A 165 6.65 17.38 0.04
C VAL A 165 7.36 16.13 0.57
N ARG A 166 8.68 16.10 0.46
CA ARG A 166 9.50 15.05 1.09
C ARG A 166 9.43 15.18 2.61
N ARG A 167 9.23 14.06 3.32
CA ARG A 167 9.15 14.00 4.79
C ARG A 167 10.41 13.36 5.40
N PRO A 168 11.53 14.10 5.54
CA PRO A 168 12.80 13.52 6.00
C PRO A 168 12.77 13.00 7.42
N ALA A 169 11.85 13.49 8.26
CA ALA A 169 11.67 13.04 9.64
C ALA A 169 11.22 11.57 9.74
N MET A 170 10.67 11.01 8.66
CA MET A 170 10.26 9.59 8.60
C MET A 170 11.46 8.63 8.37
N GLY A 171 12.67 9.16 8.26
CA GLY A 171 13.89 8.36 8.09
C GLY A 171 14.13 7.91 6.65
N ARG A 172 15.26 7.23 6.45
CA ARG A 172 15.72 6.74 5.13
C ARG A 172 16.02 5.25 5.20
N PHE A 173 15.20 4.47 4.51
CA PHE A 173 15.33 3.03 4.36
C PHE A 173 14.38 2.58 3.24
N LYS A 174 14.27 1.27 3.03
CA LYS A 174 13.30 0.67 2.11
C LYS A 174 11.89 0.78 2.70
N HIS A 175 11.19 1.86 2.37
CA HIS A 175 9.83 2.07 2.86
C HIS A 175 8.85 1.28 1.98
N GLU A 176 8.13 0.33 2.57
CA GLU A 176 7.03 -0.37 1.91
C GLU A 176 5.78 0.52 1.91
N ALA A 177 5.26 0.80 3.11
CA ALA A 177 4.01 1.51 3.36
C ALA A 177 4.14 2.41 4.58
N ALA A 178 3.18 3.34 4.75
CA ALA A 178 3.12 4.26 5.87
C ALA A 178 1.71 4.27 6.46
N ALA A 179 1.48 3.47 7.50
CA ALA A 179 0.19 3.47 8.19
C ALA A 179 0.05 4.69 9.08
N ALA A 180 -1.05 5.43 8.94
CA ALA A 180 -1.43 6.49 9.84
C ALA A 180 -2.46 5.97 10.86
N ASP A 181 -2.16 6.14 12.15
CA ASP A 181 -3.13 5.93 13.23
C ASP A 181 -3.94 7.24 13.37
N PRO A 182 -5.26 7.25 13.09
CA PRO A 182 -6.06 8.46 13.21
C PRO A 182 -6.26 8.90 14.67
N ASP A 183 -6.02 8.01 15.65
CA ASP A 183 -6.32 8.23 17.07
C ASP A 183 -5.09 8.63 17.89
N ARG A 184 -3.88 8.67 17.29
CA ARG A 184 -2.62 8.93 17.99
C ARG A 184 -1.67 9.89 17.28
#